data_AF-A0A1Y6FP25-F1
#
_entry.id   AF-A0A1Y6FP25-F1
#
_cell.length_a   1.000
_cell.length_b   1.000
_cell.length_c   1.000
_cell.angle_alpha   90.00
_cell.angle_beta   90.00
_cell.angle_gamma   90.00
#
_symmetry.space_group_name_H-M   'P 1'
#
loop_
_entity.id
_entity.type
_entity.pdbx_description
1 polymer ?
#
loop_
_entity_poly.entity_id
_entity_poly.type
_entity_poly.pdbx_seq_one_letter_code
_entity_poly.pdbx_strand_id
1 'polypeptide(L)'
;MARRPGNKLERWEVGMVKAMLARSFVPQDIQAYFSRPTRSINHARISEIRDGAKHRTVKAASDGELDAYLHAWPDVDPDSGLSIRGDELLIKAREAMIAAVHTFNSGGLLFRAEIFIVTAIIAWTYLMHAYYRREGVDYRYRRAGLVQTTPNGAEKYWELGQCIATGACPLDHGAINNLKFLLEIRHEIEHRATNRIDDALSAKLQACCLNFNDAIKSLFGAQFALERRLPIALQFVTFDGSQRALLAGENLPAHIATAMDNFHNGLTEDEQKDPRFRYRVAFVPKVTGRATNADLAIDFVRPGSPEAAAVERVLLKEVERQKYLPSQIVTMVREAGYPHFNMFDHTKLAQQLDARNPAKGYGVLVANAWYWYEGWFEKVIEKLVEGWVRPANL
;
A
#
# COMPACT_ATOMS: atom_id res chain seq x y z
N MET A 1 14.79 21.02 -19.63
CA MET A 1 13.79 19.94 -19.86
C MET A 1 14.39 18.93 -20.82
N ALA A 2 14.67 17.70 -20.37
CA ALA A 2 15.16 16.64 -21.25
C ALA A 2 14.13 16.34 -22.36
N ARG A 3 14.59 16.08 -23.59
CA ARG A 3 13.76 15.64 -24.72
C ARG A 3 13.03 14.36 -24.30
N ARG A 4 11.72 14.43 -24.07
CA ARG A 4 10.89 13.26 -23.76
C ARG A 4 10.67 12.43 -25.04
N PRO A 5 11.06 11.15 -25.10
CA PRO A 5 10.95 10.31 -26.30
C PRO A 5 9.51 10.07 -26.79
N GLY A 6 8.51 10.27 -25.92
CA GLY A 6 7.11 9.89 -26.11
C GLY A 6 6.19 10.86 -26.86
N ASN A 7 6.67 12.02 -27.32
CA ASN A 7 5.82 12.97 -28.06
C ASN A 7 5.64 12.56 -29.54
N LYS A 8 5.14 11.35 -29.77
CA LYS A 8 4.88 10.75 -31.08
C LYS A 8 3.38 10.58 -31.30
N LEU A 9 2.92 10.72 -32.55
CA LEU A 9 1.55 10.41 -32.92
C LEU A 9 1.31 8.89 -32.87
N GLU A 10 0.20 8.50 -32.26
CA GLU A 10 -0.31 7.15 -32.28
C GLU A 10 -0.87 6.81 -33.67
N ARG A 11 -1.01 5.52 -33.95
CA ARG A 11 -1.42 5.05 -35.28
C ARG A 11 -2.78 5.60 -35.71
N TRP A 12 -3.74 5.73 -34.78
CA TRP A 12 -5.05 6.30 -35.06
C TRP A 12 -4.98 7.81 -35.31
N GLU A 13 -4.15 8.54 -34.56
CA GLU A 13 -3.94 9.98 -34.77
C GLU A 13 -3.29 10.25 -36.13
N VAL A 14 -2.35 9.41 -36.56
CA VAL A 14 -1.80 9.49 -37.92
C VAL A 14 -2.91 9.31 -38.97
N GLY A 15 -3.86 8.40 -38.75
CA GLY A 15 -5.04 8.24 -39.60
C GLY A 15 -5.89 9.53 -39.68
N MET A 16 -6.12 10.17 -38.53
CA MET A 16 -6.85 11.45 -38.44
C MET A 16 -6.09 12.60 -39.12
N VAL A 17 -4.78 12.72 -38.90
CA VAL A 17 -3.92 13.71 -39.57
C VAL A 17 -4.02 13.56 -41.09
N LYS A 18 -3.96 12.33 -41.62
CA LYS A 18 -4.11 12.09 -43.05
C LYS A 18 -5.50 12.47 -43.58
N ALA A 19 -6.56 12.19 -42.83
CA ALA A 19 -7.91 12.57 -43.20
C ALA A 19 -8.08 14.11 -43.19
N MET A 20 -7.55 14.79 -42.18
CA MET A 20 -7.52 16.27 -42.10
C MET A 20 -6.75 16.89 -43.26
N LEU A 21 -5.58 16.35 -43.62
CA LEU A 21 -4.80 16.79 -44.77
C LEU A 21 -5.56 16.59 -46.08
N ALA A 22 -6.30 15.47 -46.23
CA ALA A 22 -7.15 15.22 -47.40
C ALA A 22 -8.30 16.25 -47.50
N ARG A 23 -8.82 16.72 -46.36
CA ARG A 23 -9.79 17.83 -46.28
C ARG A 23 -9.14 19.22 -46.29
N SER A 24 -7.87 19.32 -46.68
CA SER A 24 -7.15 20.60 -46.85
C SER A 24 -7.02 21.44 -45.57
N PHE A 25 -7.03 20.82 -44.38
CA PHE A 25 -6.70 21.52 -43.14
C PHE A 25 -5.25 22.00 -43.16
N VAL A 26 -5.00 23.17 -42.57
CA VAL A 26 -3.64 23.74 -42.47
C VAL A 26 -2.81 22.91 -41.48
N PRO A 27 -1.55 22.53 -41.79
CA PRO A 27 -0.71 21.72 -40.89
C PRO A 27 -0.54 22.29 -39.48
N GLN A 28 -0.53 23.61 -39.35
CA GLN A 28 -0.47 24.30 -38.06
C GLN A 28 -1.74 24.07 -37.22
N ASP A 29 -2.92 24.11 -37.85
CA ASP A 29 -4.18 23.83 -37.16
C ASP A 29 -4.26 22.35 -36.77
N ILE A 30 -3.87 21.45 -37.68
CA ILE A 30 -3.80 20.01 -37.40
C ILE A 30 -2.93 19.74 -36.16
N GLN A 31 -1.78 20.41 -36.04
CA GLN A 31 -0.91 20.25 -34.87
C GLN A 31 -1.65 20.58 -33.55
N ALA A 32 -2.52 21.59 -33.55
CA ALA A 32 -3.27 22.02 -32.37
C ALA A 32 -4.25 20.92 -31.90
N TYR A 33 -4.90 20.22 -32.82
CA TYR A 33 -5.82 19.12 -32.47
C TYR A 33 -5.15 17.99 -31.69
N PHE A 34 -3.86 17.74 -31.92
CA PHE A 34 -3.12 16.62 -31.30
C PHE A 34 -2.14 17.06 -30.19
N SER A 35 -2.00 18.37 -29.98
CA SER A 35 -1.18 18.93 -28.91
C SER A 35 -2.03 19.22 -27.68
N ARG A 36 -1.59 18.78 -26.51
CA ARG A 36 -2.25 19.03 -25.21
C ARG A 36 -1.21 19.44 -24.15
N PRO A 37 -1.61 20.05 -23.01
CA PRO A 37 -0.66 20.54 -22.00
C PRO A 37 0.38 19.52 -21.55
N THR A 38 0.02 18.24 -21.54
CA THR A 38 0.89 17.13 -21.11
C THR A 38 1.70 16.49 -22.25
N ARG A 39 1.41 16.84 -23.51
CA ARG A 39 2.00 16.26 -24.71
C ARG A 39 1.98 17.23 -25.88
N SER A 40 3.14 17.80 -26.21
CA SER A 40 3.31 18.68 -27.36
C SER A 40 3.74 17.91 -28.61
N ILE A 41 3.00 18.04 -29.70
CA ILE A 41 3.39 17.46 -30.99
C ILE A 41 4.25 18.47 -31.74
N ASN A 42 5.39 18.00 -32.25
CA ASN A 42 6.24 18.83 -33.09
C ASN A 42 5.59 18.98 -34.48
N HIS A 43 5.44 20.23 -34.94
CA HIS A 43 4.90 20.56 -36.26
C HIS A 43 5.54 19.75 -37.41
N ALA A 44 6.84 19.48 -37.34
CA ALA A 44 7.55 18.68 -38.35
C ALA A 44 6.94 17.28 -38.55
N ARG A 45 6.26 16.71 -37.55
CA ARG A 45 5.58 15.41 -37.65
C ARG A 45 4.40 15.45 -38.60
N ILE A 46 3.68 16.58 -38.66
CA ILE A 46 2.57 16.76 -39.60
C ILE A 46 3.12 16.87 -41.02
N SER A 47 4.18 17.65 -41.22
CA SER A 47 4.88 17.74 -42.52
C SER A 47 5.42 16.38 -42.99
N GLU A 48 6.06 15.61 -42.11
CA GLU A 48 6.57 14.27 -42.43
C GLU A 48 5.46 13.29 -42.86
N ILE A 49 4.23 13.44 -42.35
CA ILE A 49 3.07 12.64 -42.75
C ILE A 49 2.53 13.12 -44.10
N ARG A 50 2.41 14.45 -44.28
CA ARG A 50 1.96 15.08 -45.53
C ARG A 50 2.86 14.70 -46.71
N ASP A 51 4.17 14.79 -46.52
CA ASP A 51 5.17 14.50 -47.55
C ASP A 51 5.39 12.97 -47.72
N GLY A 52 4.69 12.16 -46.94
CA GLY A 52 4.80 10.70 -46.95
C GLY A 52 6.17 10.19 -46.47
N ALA A 53 7.00 11.00 -45.83
CA ALA A 53 8.30 10.57 -45.30
C ALA A 53 8.15 9.53 -44.18
N LYS A 54 7.06 9.59 -43.39
CA LYS A 54 6.73 8.63 -42.33
C LYS A 54 5.31 8.10 -42.44
N HIS A 55 5.09 6.92 -41.83
CA HIS A 55 3.78 6.28 -41.70
C HIS A 55 3.03 6.04 -43.02
N ARG A 56 3.75 5.77 -44.12
CA ARG A 56 3.15 5.48 -45.44
C ARG A 56 2.06 4.39 -45.38
N THR A 57 2.29 3.36 -44.59
CA THR A 57 1.42 2.18 -44.44
C THR A 57 0.15 2.41 -43.62
N VAL A 58 0.04 3.53 -42.90
CA VAL A 58 -1.15 3.86 -42.11
C VAL A 58 -2.23 4.44 -43.04
N LYS A 59 -3.42 3.85 -43.06
CA LYS A 59 -4.55 4.38 -43.86
C LYS A 59 -5.11 5.65 -43.22
N ALA A 60 -5.64 6.55 -44.05
CA ALA A 60 -6.41 7.68 -43.55
C ALA A 60 -7.68 7.17 -42.85
N ALA A 61 -8.12 7.89 -41.82
CA ALA A 61 -9.43 7.67 -41.22
C ALA A 61 -10.54 7.97 -42.24
N SER A 62 -11.68 7.34 -42.07
CA SER A 62 -12.88 7.65 -42.86
C SER A 62 -13.42 9.03 -42.51
N ASP A 63 -14.18 9.61 -43.43
CA ASP A 63 -14.84 10.91 -43.23
C ASP A 63 -15.72 10.93 -41.97
N GLY A 64 -16.52 9.88 -41.76
CA GLY A 64 -17.37 9.77 -40.57
C GLY A 64 -16.58 9.68 -39.26
N GLU A 65 -15.43 9.00 -39.26
CA GLU A 65 -14.56 8.97 -38.07
C GLU A 65 -13.92 10.34 -37.79
N LEU A 66 -13.54 11.08 -38.83
CA LEU A 66 -13.00 12.43 -38.70
C LEU A 66 -14.07 13.40 -38.18
N ASP A 67 -15.29 13.35 -38.72
CA ASP A 67 -16.39 14.21 -38.28
C ASP A 67 -16.76 13.96 -36.81
N ALA A 68 -16.83 12.69 -36.40
CA ALA A 68 -17.04 12.33 -35.01
C ALA A 68 -15.92 12.84 -34.09
N TYR A 69 -14.66 12.76 -34.53
CA TYR A 69 -13.52 13.29 -33.78
C TYR A 69 -13.59 14.81 -33.63
N LEU A 70 -13.84 15.54 -34.72
CA LEU A 70 -13.94 17.00 -34.71
C LEU A 70 -15.09 17.49 -33.82
N HIS A 71 -16.23 16.79 -33.84
CA HIS A 71 -17.38 17.15 -33.02
C HIS A 71 -17.15 16.94 -31.52
N ALA A 72 -16.38 15.90 -31.14
CA ALA A 72 -16.05 15.62 -29.76
C ALA A 72 -14.87 16.45 -29.23
N TRP A 73 -14.18 17.22 -30.08
CA TRP A 73 -12.97 17.92 -29.69
C TRP A 73 -13.25 19.21 -28.89
N PRO A 74 -12.50 19.51 -27.81
CA PRO A 74 -11.42 18.69 -27.25
C PRO A 74 -11.98 17.57 -26.35
N ASP A 75 -11.72 16.32 -26.73
CA ASP A 75 -12.13 15.12 -26.00
C ASP A 75 -11.17 14.87 -24.82
N VAL A 76 -11.16 15.84 -23.88
CA VAL A 76 -10.31 15.87 -22.70
C VAL A 76 -11.10 16.25 -21.45
N ASP A 77 -10.74 15.65 -20.32
CA ASP A 77 -11.25 16.03 -19.00
C ASP A 77 -10.80 17.47 -18.64
N PRO A 78 -11.71 18.41 -18.31
CA PRO A 78 -11.34 19.81 -18.05
C PRO A 78 -10.38 20.00 -16.87
N ASP A 79 -10.45 19.13 -15.86
CA ASP A 79 -9.64 19.25 -14.64
C ASP A 79 -8.22 18.72 -14.83
N SER A 80 -8.08 17.57 -15.49
CA SER A 80 -6.81 16.85 -15.63
C SER A 80 -6.17 16.98 -17.01
N GLY A 81 -6.94 17.36 -18.04
CA GLY A 81 -6.50 17.42 -19.43
C GLY A 81 -6.26 16.05 -20.09
N LEU A 82 -6.74 14.97 -19.48
CA LEU A 82 -6.61 13.60 -20.01
C LEU A 82 -7.63 13.33 -21.09
N SER A 83 -7.20 12.72 -22.19
CA SER A 83 -8.10 12.19 -23.21
C SER A 83 -8.32 10.68 -23.00
N ILE A 84 -9.56 10.21 -23.12
CA ILE A 84 -9.89 8.78 -22.98
C ILE A 84 -9.07 7.94 -23.96
N ARG A 85 -8.96 8.37 -25.22
CA ARG A 85 -8.23 7.63 -26.26
C ARG A 85 -6.71 7.72 -26.10
N GLY A 86 -6.21 8.89 -25.71
CA GLY A 86 -4.78 9.17 -25.67
C GLY A 86 -4.08 8.78 -24.36
N ASP A 87 -4.82 8.71 -23.26
CA ASP A 87 -4.30 8.53 -21.91
C ASP A 87 -5.01 7.40 -21.16
N GLU A 88 -5.61 6.45 -21.88
CA GLU A 88 -6.46 5.37 -21.37
C GLU A 88 -5.83 4.61 -20.19
N LEU A 89 -4.54 4.23 -20.30
CA LEU A 89 -3.84 3.51 -19.23
C LEU A 89 -3.74 4.34 -17.95
N LEU A 90 -3.48 5.64 -18.07
CA LEU A 90 -3.35 6.53 -16.91
C LEU A 90 -4.72 6.77 -16.26
N ILE A 91 -5.78 6.90 -17.06
CA ILE A 91 -7.16 6.98 -16.58
C ILE A 91 -7.52 5.71 -15.83
N LYS A 92 -7.32 4.53 -16.44
CA LYS A 92 -7.62 3.23 -15.82
C LYS A 92 -6.80 3.00 -14.56
N ALA A 93 -5.53 3.42 -14.52
CA ALA A 93 -4.71 3.33 -13.31
C ALA A 93 -5.33 4.12 -12.15
N ARG A 94 -5.79 5.36 -12.41
CA ARG A 94 -6.44 6.21 -11.42
C ARG A 94 -7.77 5.61 -10.96
N GLU A 95 -8.62 5.21 -11.89
CA GLU A 95 -9.94 4.64 -11.59
C GLU A 95 -9.83 3.32 -10.83
N ALA A 96 -8.90 2.44 -11.21
CA ALA A 96 -8.65 1.20 -10.49
C ALA A 96 -8.19 1.47 -9.04
N MET A 97 -7.28 2.42 -8.82
CA MET A 97 -6.86 2.76 -7.46
C MET A 97 -8.01 3.37 -6.64
N ILE A 98 -8.81 4.25 -7.25
CA ILE A 98 -10.03 4.81 -6.64
C ILE A 98 -11.00 3.69 -6.26
N ALA A 99 -11.24 2.74 -7.16
CA ALA A 99 -12.12 1.59 -6.92
C ALA A 99 -11.60 0.67 -5.80
N ALA A 100 -10.29 0.42 -5.74
CA ALA A 100 -9.66 -0.33 -4.66
C ALA A 100 -9.94 0.33 -3.30
N VAL A 101 -9.69 1.64 -3.21
CA VAL A 101 -9.92 2.43 -1.98
C VAL A 101 -11.39 2.46 -1.61
N HIS A 102 -12.30 2.71 -2.54
CA HIS A 102 -13.73 2.71 -2.25
C HIS A 102 -14.23 1.35 -1.78
N THR A 103 -13.79 0.27 -2.43
CA THR A 103 -14.22 -1.08 -2.04
C THR A 103 -13.72 -1.44 -0.65
N PHE A 104 -12.48 -1.06 -0.31
CA PHE A 104 -11.95 -1.28 1.03
C PHE A 104 -12.69 -0.52 2.13
N ASN A 105 -13.11 0.71 1.84
CA ASN A 105 -13.83 1.57 2.78
C ASN A 105 -15.34 1.31 2.83
N SER A 106 -15.89 0.58 1.85
CA SER A 106 -17.30 0.22 1.83
C SER A 106 -17.58 -0.86 2.88
N GLY A 107 -18.55 -0.63 3.77
CA GLY A 107 -18.95 -1.61 4.78
C GLY A 107 -19.60 -2.85 4.17
N GLY A 108 -19.56 -3.96 4.91
CA GLY A 108 -20.32 -5.19 4.57
C GLY A 108 -19.58 -6.26 3.76
N LEU A 109 -18.29 -6.07 3.47
CA LEU A 109 -17.45 -7.06 2.80
C LEU A 109 -16.47 -7.71 3.78
N LEU A 110 -16.42 -9.04 3.80
CA LEU A 110 -15.45 -9.83 4.58
C LEU A 110 -14.12 -10.08 3.84
N PHE A 111 -14.05 -9.71 2.56
CA PHE A 111 -12.95 -9.99 1.64
C PHE A 111 -12.39 -8.68 1.03
N ARG A 112 -12.29 -7.64 1.85
CA ARG A 112 -12.02 -6.28 1.37
C ARG A 112 -10.52 -6.02 1.13
N ALA A 113 -9.62 -6.52 1.97
CA ALA A 113 -8.18 -6.42 1.72
C ALA A 113 -7.78 -7.14 0.45
N GLU A 114 -8.35 -8.32 0.19
CA GLU A 114 -8.03 -9.10 -1.00
C GLU A 114 -8.48 -8.39 -2.28
N ILE A 115 -9.72 -7.86 -2.31
CA ILE A 115 -10.20 -7.06 -3.45
C ILE A 115 -9.34 -5.82 -3.65
N PHE A 116 -8.98 -5.14 -2.55
CA PHE A 116 -8.08 -4.00 -2.59
C PHE A 116 -6.75 -4.38 -3.23
N ILE A 117 -6.11 -5.46 -2.77
CA ILE A 117 -4.79 -5.90 -3.23
C ILE A 117 -4.83 -6.19 -4.73
N VAL A 118 -5.80 -6.99 -5.19
CA VAL A 118 -5.91 -7.36 -6.61
C VAL A 118 -6.13 -6.12 -7.48
N THR A 119 -7.01 -5.22 -7.05
CA THR A 119 -7.35 -4.02 -7.82
C THR A 119 -6.23 -2.99 -7.79
N ALA A 120 -5.52 -2.84 -6.67
CA ALA A 120 -4.34 -1.99 -6.55
C ALA A 120 -3.18 -2.48 -7.42
N ILE A 121 -2.96 -3.81 -7.52
CA ILE A 121 -1.96 -4.37 -8.44
C ILE A 121 -2.28 -4.03 -9.90
N ILE A 122 -3.56 -4.07 -10.30
CA ILE A 122 -3.99 -3.65 -11.64
C ILE A 122 -3.69 -2.15 -11.84
N ALA A 123 -4.05 -1.32 -10.87
CA ALA A 123 -3.78 0.12 -10.90
C ALA A 123 -2.29 0.43 -11.12
N TRP A 124 -1.43 -0.20 -10.33
CA TRP A 124 0.03 -0.07 -10.46
C TRP A 124 0.55 -0.59 -11.79
N THR A 125 0.03 -1.72 -12.27
CA THR A 125 0.41 -2.26 -13.60
C THR A 125 0.14 -1.23 -14.70
N TYR A 126 -1.06 -0.64 -14.71
CA TYR A 126 -1.41 0.37 -15.71
C TYR A 126 -0.62 1.67 -15.57
N LEU A 127 -0.31 2.11 -14.34
CA LEU A 127 0.56 3.27 -14.12
C LEU A 127 1.96 3.03 -14.71
N MET A 128 2.53 1.84 -14.46
CA MET A 128 3.84 1.46 -14.98
C MET A 128 3.83 1.32 -16.51
N HIS A 129 2.79 0.71 -17.08
CA HIS A 129 2.65 0.62 -18.54
C HIS A 129 2.51 1.99 -19.19
N ALA A 130 1.74 2.91 -18.58
CA ALA A 130 1.65 4.29 -19.05
C ALA A 130 3.02 4.97 -19.03
N TYR A 131 3.82 4.75 -17.97
CA TYR A 131 5.16 5.31 -17.85
C TYR A 131 6.09 4.73 -18.91
N TYR A 132 6.17 3.41 -19.05
CA TYR A 132 7.03 2.76 -20.04
C TYR A 132 6.66 3.13 -21.47
N ARG A 133 5.36 3.20 -21.79
CA ARG A 133 4.89 3.67 -23.10
C ARG A 133 5.39 5.08 -23.38
N ARG A 134 5.31 5.98 -22.40
CA ARG A 134 5.75 7.38 -22.54
C ARG A 134 7.26 7.51 -22.67
N GLU A 135 8.03 6.74 -21.91
CA GLU A 135 9.50 6.76 -21.97
C GLU A 135 10.06 5.94 -23.14
N GLY A 136 9.21 5.18 -23.86
CA GLY A 136 9.61 4.36 -25.00
C GLY A 136 10.30 3.04 -24.61
N VAL A 137 10.06 2.56 -23.38
CA VAL A 137 10.55 1.27 -22.90
C VAL A 137 9.65 0.17 -23.45
N ASP A 138 10.22 -0.85 -24.08
CA ASP A 138 9.47 -2.01 -24.58
C ASP A 138 9.21 -2.99 -23.43
N TYR A 139 7.98 -2.98 -22.90
CA TYR A 139 7.53 -3.81 -21.77
C TYR A 139 6.80 -5.09 -22.24
N ARG A 140 7.13 -5.60 -23.43
CA ARG A 140 6.63 -6.89 -23.92
C ARG A 140 7.55 -8.03 -23.52
N TYR A 141 6.96 -9.18 -23.25
CA TYR A 141 7.71 -10.41 -23.07
C TYR A 141 8.38 -10.83 -24.38
N ARG A 142 9.67 -11.16 -24.31
CA ARG A 142 10.43 -11.68 -25.44
C ARG A 142 11.10 -13.00 -25.08
N ARG A 143 11.10 -13.94 -26.02
CA ARG A 143 11.84 -15.20 -25.93
C ARG A 143 12.61 -15.39 -27.23
N ALA A 144 13.93 -15.55 -27.13
CA ALA A 144 14.83 -15.63 -28.29
C ALA A 144 14.64 -14.45 -29.28
N GLY A 145 14.45 -13.23 -28.76
CA GLY A 145 14.25 -12.01 -29.57
C GLY A 145 12.82 -11.80 -30.09
N LEU A 146 11.98 -12.83 -30.12
CA LEU A 146 10.60 -12.76 -30.59
C LEU A 146 9.63 -12.35 -29.47
N VAL A 147 8.66 -11.51 -29.80
CA VAL A 147 7.59 -11.10 -28.87
C VAL A 147 6.70 -12.31 -28.58
N GLN A 148 6.47 -12.59 -27.30
CA GLN A 148 5.56 -13.64 -26.88
C GLN A 148 4.11 -13.20 -27.09
N THR A 149 3.27 -14.14 -27.49
CA THR A 149 1.82 -13.95 -27.58
C THR A 149 1.09 -14.80 -26.55
N THR A 150 -0.12 -14.38 -26.18
CA THR A 150 -1.07 -15.20 -25.43
C THR A 150 -1.55 -16.37 -26.31
N PRO A 151 -2.20 -17.39 -25.73
CA PRO A 151 -2.82 -18.47 -26.51
C PRO A 151 -3.78 -17.96 -27.61
N ASN A 152 -4.38 -16.79 -27.39
CA ASN A 152 -5.30 -16.13 -28.32
C ASN A 152 -4.60 -15.16 -29.29
N GLY A 153 -3.26 -15.17 -29.37
CA GLY A 153 -2.49 -14.40 -30.35
C GLY A 153 -2.23 -12.92 -30.00
N ALA A 154 -2.68 -12.42 -28.85
CA ALA A 154 -2.40 -11.06 -28.41
C ALA A 154 -0.97 -10.93 -27.87
N GLU A 155 -0.30 -9.80 -28.05
CA GLU A 155 1.03 -9.56 -27.47
C GLU A 155 0.98 -9.67 -25.93
N LYS A 156 1.98 -10.33 -25.34
CA LYS A 156 2.08 -10.49 -23.90
C LYS A 156 2.93 -9.36 -23.30
N TYR A 157 2.31 -8.52 -22.47
CA TYR A 157 2.98 -7.45 -21.73
C TYR A 157 3.43 -7.91 -20.34
N TRP A 158 4.41 -7.23 -19.76
CA TRP A 158 4.89 -7.46 -18.40
C TRP A 158 3.76 -7.26 -17.38
N GLU A 159 3.63 -8.18 -16.43
CA GLU A 159 2.90 -7.94 -15.19
C GLU A 159 3.71 -7.08 -14.22
N LEU A 160 3.06 -6.62 -13.14
CA LEU A 160 3.66 -5.67 -12.18
C LEU A 160 5.00 -6.16 -11.63
N GLY A 161 5.11 -7.45 -11.28
CA GLY A 161 6.35 -8.04 -10.75
C GLY A 161 7.53 -7.83 -11.70
N GLN A 162 7.34 -8.14 -12.98
CA GLN A 162 8.34 -7.87 -14.00
C GLN A 162 8.58 -6.36 -14.20
N CYS A 163 7.54 -5.52 -14.17
CA CYS A 163 7.72 -4.06 -14.24
C CYS A 163 8.69 -3.55 -13.16
N ILE A 164 8.43 -3.87 -11.89
CA ILE A 164 9.21 -3.36 -10.75
C ILE A 164 10.58 -4.03 -10.59
N ALA A 165 10.80 -5.19 -11.19
CA ALA A 165 12.09 -5.88 -11.17
C ALA A 165 13.07 -5.38 -12.25
N THR A 166 12.60 -4.61 -13.25
CA THR A 166 13.47 -4.10 -14.31
C THR A 166 14.29 -2.90 -13.86
N GLY A 167 15.50 -2.75 -14.41
CA GLY A 167 16.34 -1.56 -14.18
C GLY A 167 15.77 -0.24 -14.72
N ALA A 168 14.65 -0.28 -15.45
CA ALA A 168 13.94 0.89 -15.95
C ALA A 168 12.82 1.37 -15.01
N CYS A 169 12.57 0.66 -13.90
CA CYS A 169 11.58 1.05 -12.91
C CYS A 169 11.94 2.39 -12.25
N PRO A 170 11.05 3.40 -12.24
CA PRO A 170 11.34 4.72 -11.67
C PRO A 170 11.00 4.82 -10.18
N LEU A 171 10.53 3.73 -9.55
CA LEU A 171 10.07 3.74 -8.16
C LEU A 171 11.24 3.57 -7.20
N ASP A 172 11.12 4.16 -6.01
CA ASP A 172 12.09 3.97 -4.93
C ASP A 172 12.00 2.56 -4.32
N HIS A 173 13.04 2.19 -3.58
CA HIS A 173 13.18 0.85 -3.00
C HIS A 173 12.05 0.51 -2.01
N GLY A 174 11.62 1.46 -1.18
CA GLY A 174 10.55 1.25 -0.20
C GLY A 174 9.20 0.99 -0.86
N ALA A 175 8.87 1.74 -1.91
CA ALA A 175 7.69 1.49 -2.75
C ALA A 175 7.77 0.13 -3.45
N ILE A 176 8.93 -0.24 -4.00
CA ILE A 176 9.15 -1.56 -4.61
C ILE A 176 8.94 -2.68 -3.58
N ASN A 177 9.50 -2.55 -2.37
CA ASN A 177 9.31 -3.53 -1.30
C ASN A 177 7.84 -3.67 -0.89
N ASN A 178 7.11 -2.55 -0.80
CA ASN A 178 5.67 -2.58 -0.56
C ASN A 178 4.92 -3.34 -1.66
N LEU A 179 5.24 -3.09 -2.93
CA LEU A 179 4.59 -3.79 -4.06
C LEU A 179 4.95 -5.26 -4.14
N LYS A 180 6.21 -5.63 -3.89
CA LYS A 180 6.64 -7.04 -3.81
C LYS A 180 5.88 -7.79 -2.71
N PHE A 181 5.73 -7.17 -1.55
CA PHE A 181 4.93 -7.74 -0.46
C PHE A 181 3.47 -7.97 -0.89
N LEU A 182 2.81 -6.97 -1.48
CA LEU A 182 1.42 -7.14 -1.94
C LEU A 182 1.28 -8.19 -3.05
N LEU A 183 2.27 -8.31 -3.94
CA LEU A 183 2.32 -9.39 -4.93
C LEU A 183 2.42 -10.75 -4.25
N GLU A 184 3.28 -10.93 -3.26
CA GLU A 184 3.41 -12.18 -2.51
C GLU A 184 2.10 -12.56 -1.82
N ILE A 185 1.46 -11.61 -1.12
CA ILE A 185 0.15 -11.85 -0.50
C ILE A 185 -0.93 -12.19 -1.53
N ARG A 186 -0.94 -11.52 -2.69
CA ARG A 186 -1.84 -11.85 -3.80
C ARG A 186 -1.65 -13.28 -4.31
N HIS A 187 -0.41 -13.78 -4.38
CA HIS A 187 -0.16 -15.17 -4.74
C HIS A 187 -0.75 -16.13 -3.69
N GLU A 188 -0.57 -15.84 -2.41
CA GLU A 188 -1.16 -16.66 -1.34
C GLU A 188 -2.70 -16.66 -1.40
N ILE A 189 -3.33 -15.50 -1.61
CA ILE A 189 -4.80 -15.38 -1.77
C ILE A 189 -5.31 -16.20 -2.95
N GLU A 190 -4.59 -16.23 -4.08
CA GLU A 190 -5.02 -16.96 -5.27
C GLU A 190 -4.88 -18.48 -5.13
N HIS A 191 -3.88 -18.93 -4.39
CA HIS A 191 -3.60 -20.34 -4.24
C HIS A 191 -4.27 -20.97 -3.01
N ARG A 192 -4.72 -20.16 -2.04
CA ARG A 192 -5.28 -20.64 -0.75
C ARG A 192 -6.38 -19.70 -0.25
N ALA A 193 -7.41 -20.28 0.37
CA ALA A 193 -8.46 -19.48 1.00
C ALA A 193 -7.88 -18.69 2.20
N THR A 194 -8.13 -17.39 2.22
CA THR A 194 -7.78 -16.48 3.32
C THR A 194 -9.01 -16.15 4.15
N ASN A 195 -8.80 -15.89 5.44
CA ASN A 195 -9.82 -15.37 6.35
C ASN A 195 -9.26 -14.13 7.04
N ARG A 196 -9.96 -13.00 6.94
CA ARG A 196 -9.81 -11.80 7.78
C ARG A 196 -8.36 -11.30 7.92
N ILE A 197 -7.74 -10.90 6.81
CA ILE A 197 -6.35 -10.41 6.77
C ILE A 197 -6.21 -8.89 6.89
N ASP A 198 -7.33 -8.15 6.95
CA ASP A 198 -7.36 -6.68 6.83
C ASP A 198 -6.47 -5.97 7.86
N ASP A 199 -6.57 -6.36 9.13
CA ASP A 199 -5.90 -5.65 10.23
C ASP A 199 -4.39 -5.81 10.16
N ALA A 200 -3.91 -7.02 9.83
CA ALA A 200 -2.50 -7.34 9.67
C ALA A 200 -1.85 -6.57 8.49
N LEU A 201 -2.63 -6.23 7.48
CA LEU A 201 -2.14 -5.63 6.24
C LEU A 201 -2.41 -4.12 6.13
N SER A 202 -3.27 -3.55 6.96
CA SER A 202 -3.70 -2.14 6.94
C SER A 202 -2.56 -1.14 6.69
N ALA A 203 -1.47 -1.23 7.43
CA ALA A 203 -0.30 -0.35 7.30
C ALA A 203 0.42 -0.48 5.93
N LYS A 204 0.34 -1.66 5.30
CA LYS A 204 0.89 -1.93 3.95
C LYS A 204 -0.02 -1.42 2.86
N LEU A 205 -1.34 -1.56 3.03
CA LEU A 205 -2.33 -1.02 2.10
C LEU A 205 -2.29 0.51 2.08
N GLN A 206 -2.17 1.14 3.27
CA GLN A 206 -2.00 2.59 3.39
C GLN A 206 -0.72 3.08 2.70
N ALA A 207 0.41 2.41 2.92
CA ALA A 207 1.66 2.74 2.23
C ALA A 207 1.51 2.62 0.70
N CYS A 208 0.82 1.59 0.20
CA CYS A 208 0.53 1.42 -1.22
C CYS A 208 -0.23 2.62 -1.82
N CYS A 209 -1.27 3.10 -1.14
CA CYS A 209 -2.03 4.29 -1.57
C CYS A 209 -1.16 5.55 -1.64
N LEU A 210 -0.36 5.81 -0.59
CA LEU A 210 0.51 6.98 -0.51
C LEU A 210 1.59 6.94 -1.60
N ASN A 211 2.24 5.78 -1.75
CA ASN A 211 3.26 5.56 -2.78
C ASN A 211 2.68 5.74 -4.18
N PHE A 212 1.44 5.28 -4.43
CA PHE A 212 0.80 5.43 -5.74
C PHE A 212 0.55 6.90 -6.06
N ASN A 213 0.02 7.65 -5.08
CA ASN A 213 -0.25 9.06 -5.23
C ASN A 213 1.05 9.87 -5.44
N ASP A 214 2.13 9.53 -4.74
CA ASP A 214 3.42 10.18 -4.93
C ASP A 214 4.07 9.81 -6.27
N ALA A 215 3.95 8.54 -6.71
CA ALA A 215 4.43 8.09 -8.00
C ALA A 215 3.69 8.78 -9.15
N ILE A 216 2.36 8.82 -9.15
CA ILE A 216 1.59 9.46 -10.24
C ILE A 216 1.89 10.97 -10.33
N LYS A 217 2.06 11.65 -9.19
CA LYS A 217 2.48 13.06 -9.12
C LYS A 217 3.87 13.26 -9.74
N SER A 218 4.84 12.46 -9.30
CA SER A 218 6.23 12.59 -9.72
C SER A 218 6.42 12.23 -11.19
N LEU A 219 5.71 11.19 -11.65
CA LEU A 219 5.86 10.69 -13.01
C LEU A 219 5.07 11.52 -14.01
N PHE A 220 3.82 11.89 -13.74
CA PHE A 220 2.91 12.51 -14.72
C PHE A 220 2.56 13.96 -14.41
N GLY A 221 2.55 14.36 -13.14
CA GLY A 221 2.25 15.72 -12.70
C GLY A 221 1.20 15.76 -11.59
N ALA A 222 1.21 16.85 -10.81
CA ALA A 222 0.37 17.02 -9.64
C ALA A 222 -1.14 16.99 -9.94
N GLN A 223 -1.55 17.39 -11.14
CA GLN A 223 -2.95 17.38 -11.58
C GLN A 223 -3.56 15.97 -11.65
N PHE A 224 -2.74 14.93 -11.69
CA PHE A 224 -3.20 13.54 -11.73
C PHE A 224 -3.30 12.89 -10.35
N ALA A 225 -2.87 13.60 -9.30
CA ALA A 225 -2.96 13.15 -7.92
C ALA A 225 -4.39 12.76 -7.56
N LEU A 226 -4.51 11.75 -6.70
CA LEU A 226 -5.79 11.27 -6.21
C LEU A 226 -6.20 12.00 -4.92
N GLU A 227 -5.27 12.67 -4.23
CA GLU A 227 -5.50 13.38 -2.96
C GLU A 227 -6.58 14.47 -3.04
N ARG A 228 -6.86 15.04 -4.23
CA ARG A 228 -7.94 16.02 -4.43
C ARG A 228 -9.33 15.39 -4.56
N ARG A 229 -9.40 14.15 -5.06
CA ARG A 229 -10.66 13.39 -5.24
C ARG A 229 -10.95 12.47 -4.04
N LEU A 230 -9.91 12.06 -3.32
CA LEU A 230 -9.95 11.20 -2.14
C LEU A 230 -9.11 11.82 -1.01
N PRO A 231 -9.50 12.96 -0.44
CA PRO A 231 -8.71 13.63 0.59
C PRO A 231 -8.58 12.77 1.86
N ILE A 232 -9.57 11.94 2.17
CA ILE A 232 -9.59 11.08 3.36
C ILE A 232 -10.41 9.83 3.07
N ALA A 233 -9.75 8.71 2.79
CA ALA A 233 -10.43 7.42 2.79
C ALA A 233 -9.44 6.28 3.05
N LEU A 234 -9.04 6.13 4.33
CA LEU A 234 -8.72 4.85 4.98
C LEU A 234 -9.04 5.02 6.48
N GLN A 235 -10.34 4.80 6.77
CA GLN A 235 -11.08 4.66 8.05
C GLN A 235 -11.13 5.78 9.13
N PHE A 236 -12.37 6.15 9.52
CA PHE A 236 -12.76 6.87 10.74
C PHE A 236 -13.27 5.91 11.82
N VAL A 237 -12.39 5.12 12.44
CA VAL A 237 -12.70 4.49 13.73
C VAL A 237 -11.48 4.61 14.63
N THR A 238 -11.65 5.32 15.74
CA THR A 238 -10.77 5.20 16.90
C THR A 238 -10.99 3.82 17.49
N PHE A 239 -10.00 2.94 17.38
CA PHE A 239 -9.99 1.75 18.23
C PHE A 239 -9.86 2.24 19.67
N ASP A 240 -10.91 2.09 20.48
CA ASP A 240 -10.69 2.08 21.92
C ASP A 240 -9.80 0.87 22.27
N GLY A 241 -9.03 0.98 23.35
CA GLY A 241 -8.12 -0.09 23.77
C GLY A 241 -8.83 -1.43 24.06
N SER A 242 -10.15 -1.41 24.33
CA SER A 242 -10.96 -2.60 24.58
C SER A 242 -11.32 -3.39 23.31
N GLN A 243 -11.52 -2.73 22.15
CA GLN A 243 -11.76 -3.43 20.88
C GLN A 243 -10.47 -4.00 20.26
N ARG A 244 -9.31 -3.39 20.54
CA ARG A 244 -8.01 -4.00 20.19
C ARG A 244 -7.80 -5.35 20.87
N ALA A 245 -8.22 -5.51 22.13
CA ALA A 245 -8.15 -6.78 22.82
C ALA A 245 -9.13 -7.83 22.25
N LEU A 246 -10.27 -7.40 21.71
CA LEU A 246 -11.25 -8.28 21.05
C LEU A 246 -10.80 -8.72 19.63
N LEU A 247 -10.04 -7.88 18.93
CA LEU A 247 -9.52 -8.12 17.57
C LEU A 247 -8.13 -8.77 17.55
N ALA A 248 -7.33 -8.59 18.60
CA ALA A 248 -6.02 -9.24 18.76
C ALA A 248 -6.12 -10.76 19.03
N GLY A 249 -7.34 -11.32 19.06
CA GLY A 249 -7.62 -12.71 19.36
C GLY A 249 -7.85 -13.64 18.16
N GLU A 250 -7.87 -13.14 16.91
CA GLU A 250 -8.10 -14.02 15.76
C GLU A 250 -6.79 -14.41 15.05
N ASN A 251 -6.52 -15.72 15.00
CA ASN A 251 -5.33 -16.28 14.39
C ASN A 251 -5.32 -16.00 12.87
N LEU A 252 -4.39 -15.16 12.42
CA LEU A 252 -4.03 -15.01 11.00
C LEU A 252 -3.78 -16.41 10.40
N PRO A 253 -4.29 -16.71 9.18
CA PRO A 253 -4.02 -18.01 8.55
C PRO A 253 -2.51 -18.28 8.50
N ALA A 254 -2.10 -19.47 8.93
CA ALA A 254 -0.68 -19.80 9.14
C ALA A 254 0.20 -19.57 7.89
N HIS A 255 -0.36 -19.75 6.69
CA HIS A 255 0.35 -19.49 5.44
C HIS A 255 0.61 -18.01 5.20
N ILE A 256 -0.35 -17.12 5.52
CA ILE A 256 -0.17 -15.67 5.45
C ILE A 256 0.82 -15.20 6.51
N ALA A 257 0.72 -15.72 7.75
CA ALA A 257 1.69 -15.42 8.81
C ALA A 257 3.11 -15.79 8.39
N THR A 258 3.29 -17.00 7.83
CA THR A 258 4.58 -17.48 7.35
C THR A 258 5.12 -16.64 6.19
N ALA A 259 4.27 -16.27 5.22
CA ALA A 259 4.67 -15.40 4.12
C ALA A 259 5.11 -14.02 4.65
N MET A 260 4.37 -13.44 5.60
CA MET A 260 4.74 -12.19 6.25
C MET A 260 6.10 -12.30 6.95
N ASP A 261 6.31 -13.32 7.77
CA ASP A 261 7.56 -13.53 8.50
C ASP A 261 8.74 -13.74 7.56
N ASN A 262 8.57 -14.56 6.51
CA ASN A 262 9.61 -14.78 5.50
C ASN A 262 10.00 -13.50 4.78
N PHE A 263 9.01 -12.69 4.38
CA PHE A 263 9.28 -11.40 3.75
C PHE A 263 9.99 -10.44 4.70
N HIS A 264 9.52 -10.34 5.94
CA HIS A 264 10.10 -9.47 6.96
C HIS A 264 11.55 -9.86 7.31
N ASN A 265 11.83 -11.15 7.46
CA ASN A 265 13.18 -11.66 7.73
C ASN A 265 14.15 -11.44 6.56
N GLY A 266 13.62 -11.25 5.34
CA GLY A 266 14.41 -10.91 4.16
C GLY A 266 14.81 -9.43 4.04
N LEU A 267 14.29 -8.55 4.90
CA LEU A 267 14.56 -7.10 4.86
C LEU A 267 15.54 -6.65 5.93
N THR A 268 16.40 -5.70 5.59
CA THR A 268 17.27 -5.00 6.54
C THR A 268 16.47 -4.13 7.51
N GLU A 269 17.07 -3.77 8.66
CA GLU A 269 16.40 -2.90 9.64
C GLU A 269 15.94 -1.56 9.05
N ASP A 270 16.75 -0.97 8.17
CA ASP A 270 16.45 0.33 7.56
C ASP A 270 15.25 0.22 6.60
N GLU A 271 15.18 -0.87 5.82
CA GLU A 271 14.04 -1.14 4.96
C GLU A 271 12.76 -1.42 5.75
N GLN A 272 12.86 -2.07 6.91
CA GLN A 272 11.71 -2.31 7.79
C GLN A 272 11.18 -1.02 8.44
N LYS A 273 12.05 -0.03 8.64
CA LYS A 273 11.74 1.30 9.19
C LYS A 273 11.26 2.29 8.11
N ASP A 274 11.41 1.97 6.83
CA ASP A 274 11.01 2.87 5.73
C ASP A 274 9.48 3.11 5.73
N PRO A 275 9.01 4.37 5.87
CA PRO A 275 7.59 4.70 5.83
C PRO A 275 6.91 4.36 4.49
N ARG A 276 7.67 4.28 3.39
CA ARG A 276 7.18 3.83 2.09
C ARG A 276 6.95 2.32 2.06
N PHE A 277 7.64 1.56 2.90
CA PHE A 277 7.36 0.13 3.07
C PHE A 277 6.21 -0.11 4.06
N ARG A 278 6.11 0.65 5.14
CA ARG A 278 5.03 0.55 6.14
C ARG A 278 4.69 1.91 6.72
N TYR A 279 3.45 2.35 6.53
CA TYR A 279 2.97 3.60 7.11
C TYR A 279 2.28 3.34 8.45
N ARG A 280 2.73 4.02 9.51
CA ARG A 280 2.14 3.94 10.86
C ARG A 280 1.58 5.31 11.24
N VAL A 281 0.33 5.34 11.68
CA VAL A 281 -0.33 6.55 12.21
C VAL A 281 -0.48 6.40 13.72
N ALA A 282 -0.06 7.44 14.44
CA ALA A 282 -0.29 7.57 15.87
C ALA A 282 -1.29 8.71 16.08
N PHE A 283 -2.44 8.41 16.66
CA PHE A 283 -3.36 9.45 17.12
C PHE A 283 -3.02 9.78 18.57
N VAL A 284 -2.44 10.96 18.80
CA VAL A 284 -2.22 11.46 20.15
C VAL A 284 -3.26 12.53 20.43
N PRO A 285 -4.20 12.30 21.36
CA PRO A 285 -5.15 13.34 21.76
C PRO A 285 -4.39 14.57 22.27
N LYS A 286 -4.63 15.74 21.67
CA LYS A 286 -4.18 17.01 22.25
C LYS A 286 -5.07 17.34 23.46
N VAL A 287 -4.57 17.06 24.67
CA VAL A 287 -5.30 17.31 25.93
C VAL A 287 -5.12 18.77 26.42
N THR A 288 -4.27 19.57 25.77
CA THR A 288 -3.95 20.93 26.23
C THR A 288 -4.05 21.97 25.11
N GLY A 289 -4.98 22.91 25.27
CA GLY A 289 -5.17 24.10 24.43
C GLY A 289 -6.64 24.56 24.43
N ARG A 290 -6.89 25.87 24.48
CA ARG A 290 -8.23 26.41 24.19
C ARG A 290 -8.54 26.11 22.73
N ALA A 291 -9.60 25.36 22.47
CA ALA A 291 -10.08 25.08 21.12
C ALA A 291 -10.27 26.40 20.36
N THR A 292 -9.56 26.56 19.25
CA THR A 292 -9.81 27.65 18.31
C THR A 292 -10.41 27.08 17.03
N ASN A 293 -11.24 27.85 16.33
CA ASN A 293 -11.90 27.44 15.08
C ASN A 293 -10.93 27.05 13.94
N ALA A 294 -9.62 27.13 14.16
CA ALA A 294 -8.55 26.76 13.25
C ALA A 294 -7.84 25.44 13.63
N ASP A 295 -8.29 24.75 14.68
CA ASP A 295 -7.83 23.41 15.01
C ASP A 295 -8.35 22.44 13.94
N LEU A 296 -7.59 22.30 12.84
CA LEU A 296 -7.72 21.17 11.94
C LEU A 296 -7.70 19.90 12.81
N ALA A 297 -8.70 19.05 12.65
CA ALA A 297 -8.93 17.90 13.52
C ALA A 297 -7.76 16.89 13.58
N ILE A 298 -6.72 17.04 12.74
CA ILE A 298 -5.56 16.16 12.61
C ILE A 298 -4.32 17.00 12.27
N ASP A 299 -3.30 16.95 13.12
CA ASP A 299 -1.96 17.48 12.84
C ASP A 299 -1.02 16.36 12.36
N PHE A 300 -0.48 16.50 11.14
CA PHE A 300 0.50 15.56 10.62
C PHE A 300 1.90 15.90 11.12
N VAL A 301 2.46 15.04 11.97
CA VAL A 301 3.83 15.16 12.46
C VAL A 301 4.80 14.53 11.46
N ARG A 302 5.84 15.27 11.06
CA ARG A 302 6.82 14.79 10.08
C ARG A 302 7.75 13.73 10.71
N PRO A 303 8.00 12.59 10.05
CA PRO A 303 8.98 11.61 10.51
C PRO A 303 10.35 12.25 10.77
N GLY A 304 10.97 11.94 11.91
CA GLY A 304 12.27 12.48 12.32
C GLY A 304 12.25 13.86 12.98
N SER A 305 11.08 14.48 13.16
CA SER A 305 10.97 15.72 13.94
C SER A 305 11.08 15.45 15.46
N PRO A 306 11.47 16.44 16.28
CA PRO A 306 11.44 16.32 17.74
C PRO A 306 10.07 15.91 18.29
N GLU A 307 9.00 16.40 17.65
CA GLU A 307 7.61 16.04 17.95
C GLU A 307 7.31 14.59 17.57
N ALA A 308 7.85 14.07 16.45
CA ALA A 308 7.72 12.65 16.09
C ALA A 308 8.41 11.75 17.11
N ALA A 309 9.61 12.14 17.58
CA ALA A 309 10.33 11.42 18.63
C ALA A 309 9.60 11.47 19.98
N ALA A 310 8.89 12.57 20.28
CA ALA A 310 8.06 12.69 21.46
C ALA A 310 6.79 11.82 21.35
N VAL A 311 6.13 11.80 20.20
CA VAL A 311 4.99 10.92 19.89
C VAL A 311 5.41 9.45 19.96
N GLU A 312 6.57 9.09 19.41
CA GLU A 312 7.14 7.73 19.47
C GLU A 312 7.43 7.32 20.92
N ARG A 313 7.96 8.23 21.75
CA ARG A 313 8.12 8.00 23.20
C ARG A 313 6.79 7.84 23.94
N VAL A 314 5.74 8.56 23.53
CA VAL A 314 4.40 8.44 24.12
C VAL A 314 3.75 7.11 23.75
N LEU A 315 3.89 6.65 22.49
CA LEU A 315 3.47 5.31 22.05
C LEU A 315 4.22 4.19 22.80
N LEU A 316 5.51 4.35 23.05
CA LEU A 316 6.29 3.41 23.86
C LEU A 316 5.89 3.42 25.35
N LYS A 317 5.18 4.45 25.81
CA LYS A 317 4.67 4.57 27.18
C LYS A 317 3.36 3.82 27.40
N GLU A 318 2.62 3.48 26.34
CA GLU A 318 1.49 2.54 26.38
C GLU A 318 1.95 1.08 26.26
N VAL A 319 2.89 0.62 27.10
CA VAL A 319 2.76 -0.68 27.79
C VAL A 319 3.72 -0.67 28.99
N GLU A 320 3.58 0.27 29.93
CA GLU A 320 4.11 -0.03 31.26
C GLU A 320 3.22 -1.13 31.86
N ARG A 321 3.58 -2.39 31.58
CA ARG A 321 2.85 -3.57 32.08
C ARG A 321 2.69 -3.43 33.59
N GLN A 322 1.46 -3.58 34.07
CA GLN A 322 1.17 -3.50 35.49
C GLN A 322 2.08 -4.46 36.24
N LYS A 323 2.84 -3.92 37.19
CA LYS A 323 3.84 -4.65 37.96
C LYS A 323 3.22 -5.12 39.27
N TYR A 324 3.30 -6.41 39.52
CA TYR A 324 2.81 -7.03 40.74
C TYR A 324 3.97 -7.47 41.63
N LEU A 325 3.89 -7.15 42.91
CA LEU A 325 4.72 -7.78 43.91
C LEU A 325 4.33 -9.26 44.06
N PRO A 326 5.26 -10.14 44.51
CA PRO A 326 4.93 -11.53 44.82
C PRO A 326 3.71 -11.68 45.74
N SER A 327 3.53 -10.77 46.69
CA SER A 327 2.38 -10.77 47.61
C SER A 327 1.07 -10.51 46.89
N GLN A 328 1.06 -9.64 45.89
CA GLN A 328 -0.12 -9.32 45.09
C GLN A 328 -0.52 -10.53 44.23
N ILE A 329 0.44 -11.23 43.61
CA ILE A 329 0.17 -12.47 42.88
C ILE A 329 -0.47 -13.52 43.80
N VAL A 330 0.05 -13.70 45.02
CA VAL A 330 -0.54 -14.63 45.99
C VAL A 330 -1.97 -14.24 46.35
N THR A 331 -2.25 -12.96 46.56
CA THR A 331 -3.61 -12.47 46.82
C THR A 331 -4.53 -12.76 45.64
N MET A 332 -4.12 -12.44 44.41
CA MET A 332 -4.89 -12.71 43.19
C MET A 332 -5.20 -14.21 43.04
N VAL A 333 -4.24 -15.09 43.32
CA VAL A 333 -4.44 -16.56 43.24
C VAL A 333 -5.43 -17.06 44.29
N ARG A 334 -5.41 -16.47 45.49
CA ARG A 334 -6.40 -16.78 46.54
C ARG A 334 -7.81 -16.34 46.14
N GLU A 335 -7.92 -15.13 45.59
CA GLU A 335 -9.18 -14.58 45.08
C GLU A 335 -9.72 -15.40 43.89
N ALA A 336 -8.83 -16.00 43.09
CA ALA A 336 -9.18 -16.89 41.98
C ALA A 336 -9.59 -18.32 42.41
N GLY A 337 -9.75 -18.59 43.71
CA GLY A 337 -10.30 -19.85 44.22
C GLY A 337 -9.29 -20.83 44.82
N TYR A 338 -8.03 -20.42 45.04
CA TYR A 338 -7.00 -21.23 45.67
C TYR A 338 -6.59 -20.69 47.05
N PRO A 339 -7.45 -20.80 48.09
CA PRO A 339 -7.26 -20.14 49.38
C PRO A 339 -6.01 -20.60 50.14
N HIS A 340 -5.52 -21.82 49.87
CA HIS A 340 -4.35 -22.40 50.53
C HIS A 340 -3.02 -22.00 49.88
N PHE A 341 -3.04 -21.36 48.70
CA PHE A 341 -1.84 -20.89 48.03
C PHE A 341 -1.17 -19.78 48.85
N ASN A 342 0.14 -19.84 49.04
CA ASN A 342 0.87 -18.85 49.83
C ASN A 342 2.23 -18.48 49.22
N MET A 343 2.97 -17.58 49.88
CA MET A 343 4.26 -17.06 49.39
C MET A 343 5.32 -18.16 49.18
N PHE A 344 5.29 -19.20 50.02
CA PHE A 344 6.19 -20.35 49.87
C PHE A 344 5.88 -21.11 48.58
N ASP A 345 4.60 -21.37 48.31
CA ASP A 345 4.14 -22.04 47.09
C ASP A 345 4.52 -21.24 45.84
N HIS A 346 4.25 -19.93 45.86
CA HIS A 346 4.65 -19.01 44.80
C HIS A 346 6.16 -19.06 44.52
N THR A 347 6.98 -18.99 45.56
CA THR A 347 8.45 -19.00 45.42
C THR A 347 8.96 -20.33 44.87
N LYS A 348 8.40 -21.45 45.35
CA LYS A 348 8.76 -22.79 44.86
C LYS A 348 8.36 -22.98 43.41
N LEU A 349 7.15 -22.58 43.02
CA LEU A 349 6.68 -22.69 41.64
C LEU A 349 7.51 -21.79 40.70
N ALA A 350 7.84 -20.57 41.12
CA ALA A 350 8.72 -19.67 40.38
C ALA A 350 10.12 -20.26 40.17
N GLN A 351 10.67 -20.97 41.16
CA GLN A 351 11.96 -21.66 41.05
C GLN A 351 11.88 -22.87 40.11
N GLN A 352 10.85 -23.72 40.27
CA GLN A 352 10.65 -24.92 39.44
C GLN A 352 10.49 -24.57 37.96
N LEU A 353 9.80 -23.47 37.65
CA LEU A 353 9.57 -23.02 36.29
C LEU A 353 10.64 -22.06 35.78
N ASP A 354 11.67 -21.75 36.56
CA ASP A 354 12.69 -20.75 36.22
C ASP A 354 12.03 -19.45 35.70
N ALA A 355 11.04 -18.96 36.46
CA ALA A 355 10.12 -17.92 36.02
C ALA A 355 10.74 -16.52 36.01
N ARG A 356 11.90 -16.34 36.65
CA ARG A 356 12.68 -15.10 36.63
C ARG A 356 13.62 -14.97 35.44
N ASN A 357 13.60 -15.95 34.52
CA ASN A 357 14.33 -15.84 33.27
C ASN A 357 13.71 -14.76 32.37
N PRO A 358 14.45 -13.68 32.03
CA PRO A 358 13.91 -12.58 31.23
C PRO A 358 13.32 -13.01 29.88
N ALA A 359 13.82 -14.11 29.29
CA ALA A 359 13.31 -14.64 28.02
C ALA A 359 11.87 -15.15 28.10
N LYS A 360 11.36 -15.48 29.29
CA LYS A 360 9.98 -15.96 29.50
C LYS A 360 8.97 -14.83 29.67
N GLY A 361 9.42 -13.60 29.87
CA GLY A 361 8.54 -12.42 29.91
C GLY A 361 7.54 -12.37 31.07
N TYR A 362 7.75 -13.13 32.16
CA TYR A 362 6.88 -13.19 33.33
C TYR A 362 7.07 -12.05 34.34
N GLY A 363 8.14 -11.28 34.21
CA GLY A 363 8.45 -10.20 35.13
C GLY A 363 9.70 -9.42 34.75
N VAL A 364 10.10 -8.51 35.62
CA VAL A 364 11.27 -7.65 35.44
C VAL A 364 11.91 -7.33 36.79
N LEU A 365 13.24 -7.23 36.81
CA LEU A 365 13.97 -6.72 37.96
C LEU A 365 13.94 -5.19 37.95
N VAL A 366 13.37 -4.58 38.99
CA VAL A 366 13.36 -3.12 39.18
C VAL A 366 14.09 -2.79 40.46
N ALA A 367 15.20 -2.07 40.34
CA ALA A 367 16.16 -1.84 41.42
C ALA A 367 16.60 -3.18 42.06
N ASN A 368 16.13 -3.48 43.27
CA ASN A 368 16.52 -4.66 44.04
C ASN A 368 15.40 -5.70 44.18
N ALA A 369 14.25 -5.51 43.51
CA ALA A 369 13.09 -6.38 43.65
C ALA A 369 12.58 -6.86 42.30
N TRP A 370 12.19 -8.15 42.25
CA TRP A 370 11.55 -8.73 41.07
C TRP A 370 10.05 -8.44 41.10
N TYR A 371 9.55 -7.83 40.03
CA TYR A 371 8.13 -7.58 39.81
C TYR A 371 7.60 -8.54 38.75
N TRP A 372 6.37 -9.00 38.95
CA TRP A 372 5.68 -9.93 38.07
C TRP A 372 4.71 -9.21 37.16
N TYR A 373 4.44 -9.79 36.00
CA TYR A 373 3.37 -9.38 35.11
C TYR A 373 2.19 -10.35 35.21
N GLU A 374 1.04 -9.98 34.64
CA GLU A 374 -0.18 -10.79 34.66
C GLU A 374 0.01 -12.20 34.06
N GLY A 375 0.83 -12.34 33.02
CA GLY A 375 1.15 -13.65 32.45
C GLY A 375 1.81 -14.63 33.43
N TRP A 376 2.43 -14.14 34.51
CA TRP A 376 2.88 -15.00 35.59
C TRP A 376 1.73 -15.53 36.45
N PHE A 377 0.75 -14.67 36.76
CA PHE A 377 -0.46 -15.09 37.46
C PHE A 377 -1.21 -16.16 36.68
N GLU A 378 -1.41 -15.96 35.37
CA GLU A 378 -2.04 -16.96 34.49
C GLU A 378 -1.29 -18.29 34.53
N LYS A 379 0.04 -18.25 34.48
CA LYS A 379 0.87 -19.46 34.54
C LYS A 379 0.75 -20.18 35.88
N VAL A 380 0.61 -19.45 36.98
CA VAL A 380 0.37 -20.04 38.31
C VAL A 380 -1.00 -20.75 38.34
N ILE A 381 -2.05 -20.12 37.82
CA ILE A 381 -3.38 -20.72 37.74
C ILE A 381 -3.37 -21.98 36.86
N GLU A 382 -2.73 -21.91 35.67
CA GLU A 382 -2.56 -23.06 34.77
C GLU A 382 -1.98 -24.27 35.52
N LYS A 383 -0.89 -24.06 36.29
CA LYS A 383 -0.25 -25.14 37.04
C LYS A 383 -1.10 -25.69 38.16
N LEU A 384 -1.88 -24.85 38.83
CA LEU A 384 -2.80 -25.29 39.87
C LEU A 384 -3.97 -26.08 39.28
N VAL A 385 -4.45 -25.74 38.09
CA VAL A 385 -5.45 -26.52 37.33
C VAL A 385 -4.88 -27.87 36.90
N GLU A 386 -3.61 -27.92 36.47
CA GLU A 386 -2.88 -29.16 36.15
C GLU A 386 -2.60 -30.04 37.38
N GLY A 387 -3.05 -29.64 38.57
CA GLY A 387 -2.90 -30.41 39.80
C GLY A 387 -1.54 -30.27 40.46
N TRP A 388 -0.84 -29.14 40.26
CA TRP A 388 0.38 -28.85 40.99
C TRP A 388 0.14 -28.94 42.50
N VAL A 389 0.94 -29.75 43.16
CA VAL A 389 0.95 -29.90 44.61
C VAL A 389 2.30 -29.44 45.15
N ARG A 390 2.27 -28.87 46.36
CA ARG A 390 3.49 -28.54 47.09
C ARG A 390 4.37 -29.80 47.18
N PRO A 391 5.63 -29.77 46.71
CA PRO A 391 6.53 -30.90 46.90
C PRO A 391 6.72 -31.13 48.40
N ALA A 392 6.60 -32.39 48.85
CA ALA A 392 6.92 -32.76 50.21
C ALA A 392 8.37 -32.34 50.49
N ASN A 393 8.60 -31.65 51.62
CA ASN A 393 9.92 -31.13 51.97
C ASN A 393 10.98 -32.25 51.88
N LEU A 394 12.05 -32.00 51.12
CA LEU A 394 13.35 -32.61 51.36
C LEU A 394 14.01 -31.93 52.56
#